data_AF-A0A3L8DC75-F1
#
_entry.id   AF-A0A3L8DC75-F1
#
_cell.length_a   1.000
_cell.length_b   1.000
_cell.length_c   1.000
_cell.angle_alpha   90.00
_cell.angle_beta   90.00
_cell.angle_gamma   90.00
#
_symmetry.space_group_name_H-M   'P 1'
#
loop_
_entity.id
_entity.type
_entity.pdbx_description
1 polymer ?
#
loop_
_entity_poly.entity_id
_entity_poly.type
_entity_poly.pdbx_seq_one_letter_code
_entity_poly.pdbx_strand_id
1 'polypeptide(L)'
;MAWVPLESNPEVMTKDLANAPFQVRLATFYLQTEKIEEGKSSKSDTPDSVYHMKQSIPNACGTIALIHGVANNLDTLQLEDGFLKKFLDETKELSYNERGERLENAQEIIDTHMESAHEGQTEAPSEDMEVYHHFIAFVHKDGYLYELDGRKLTPINHGSTTPDTLLDDAARVCKEYMARDPNEVRFTVVALASSE
;
A
#
# COMPACT_ATOMS: atom_id res chain seq x y z
N MET A 1 14.97 11.58 6.27
CA MET A 1 14.25 12.53 5.40
C MET A 1 12.80 12.07 5.37
N ALA A 2 11.83 12.94 5.61
CA ALA A 2 10.41 12.61 5.48
C ALA A 2 9.96 12.88 4.04
N TRP A 3 9.05 12.08 3.50
CA TRP A 3 8.43 12.36 2.20
C TRP A 3 7.20 13.27 2.38
N VAL A 4 6.66 13.78 1.27
CA VAL A 4 5.39 14.52 1.26
C VAL A 4 4.24 13.51 1.18
N PRO A 5 3.18 13.60 2.00
CA PRO A 5 2.08 12.64 1.92
C PRO A 5 1.33 12.74 0.59
N LEU A 6 0.98 11.59 0.00
CA LEU A 6 0.13 11.54 -1.21
C LEU A 6 -1.33 11.89 -0.89
N GLU A 7 -1.97 12.64 -1.79
CA GLU A 7 -3.43 12.79 -1.80
C GLU A 7 -4.10 11.46 -2.15
N SER A 8 -5.18 11.11 -1.45
CA SER A 8 -5.98 9.92 -1.75
C SER A 8 -6.85 10.13 -2.99
N ASN A 9 -6.22 10.27 -4.15
CA ASN A 9 -6.86 10.60 -5.42
C ASN A 9 -6.45 9.56 -6.48
N PRO A 10 -7.42 8.91 -7.17
CA PRO A 10 -7.11 7.90 -8.19
C PRO A 10 -6.16 8.39 -9.27
N GLU A 11 -6.24 9.65 -9.71
CA GLU A 11 -5.36 10.20 -10.75
C GLU A 11 -3.92 10.31 -10.26
N VAL A 12 -3.72 10.83 -9.04
CA VAL A 12 -2.40 10.93 -8.38
C VAL A 12 -1.81 9.55 -8.15
N MET A 13 -2.59 8.63 -7.59
CA MET A 13 -2.12 7.27 -7.24
C MET A 13 -1.81 6.42 -8.47
N THR A 14 -2.54 6.61 -9.57
CA THR A 14 -2.27 5.91 -10.84
C THR A 14 -0.97 6.39 -11.47
N LYS A 15 -0.66 7.69 -11.35
CA LYS A 15 0.60 8.26 -11.85
C LYS A 15 1.81 7.76 -11.05
N ASP A 16 1.68 7.65 -9.73
CA ASP A 16 2.74 7.10 -8.85
C ASP A 16 3.12 5.65 -9.23
N LEU A 17 2.19 4.92 -9.85
CA LEU A 17 2.40 3.54 -10.33
C LEU A 17 3.08 3.42 -11.71
N ALA A 18 3.50 4.52 -12.33
CA ALA A 18 4.26 4.56 -13.58
C ALA A 18 3.75 3.63 -14.70
N ASN A 19 2.71 4.08 -15.42
CA ASN A 19 2.33 3.60 -16.75
C ASN A 19 1.99 2.10 -16.88
N ALA A 20 1.70 1.37 -15.80
CA ALA A 20 1.27 -0.02 -15.93
C ALA A 20 -0.11 -0.08 -16.64
N PRO A 21 -0.27 -0.86 -17.73
CA PRO A 21 -1.58 -1.11 -18.32
C PRO A 21 -2.41 -1.96 -17.34
N PHE A 22 -3.25 -1.32 -16.54
CA PHE A 22 -3.92 -2.00 -15.43
C PHE A 22 -5.03 -2.95 -15.92
N GLN A 23 -4.82 -4.24 -15.67
CA GLN A 23 -5.89 -5.19 -15.43
C GLN A 23 -5.68 -5.73 -14.02
N VAL A 24 -6.37 -5.25 -12.97
CA VAL A 24 -6.66 -6.01 -11.73
C VAL A 24 -7.36 -5.15 -10.68
N ARG A 25 -8.17 -5.83 -9.86
CA ARG A 25 -8.88 -5.36 -8.66
C ARG A 25 -7.98 -5.36 -7.42
N LEU A 26 -7.48 -4.22 -6.99
CA LEU A 26 -6.79 -4.01 -5.70
C LEU A 26 -7.56 -2.93 -4.93
N ALA A 27 -7.66 -3.01 -3.61
CA ALA A 27 -8.25 -1.94 -2.82
C ALA A 27 -7.20 -1.35 -1.87
N THR A 28 -6.91 -0.06 -2.07
CA THR A 28 -6.02 0.75 -1.24
C THR A 28 -6.89 1.55 -0.29
N PHE A 29 -6.62 1.45 1.01
CA PHE A 29 -7.46 2.04 2.05
C PHE A 29 -6.68 3.03 2.88
N TYR A 30 -7.38 4.09 3.22
CA TYR A 30 -6.94 5.13 4.12
C TYR A 30 -7.48 4.83 5.53
N LEU A 31 -6.60 4.73 6.51
CA LEU A 31 -6.95 4.63 7.91
C LEU A 31 -6.29 5.77 8.69
N GLN A 32 -7.06 6.43 9.55
CA GLN A 32 -6.47 7.20 10.63
C GLN A 32 -5.82 6.24 11.62
N THR A 33 -4.56 6.50 11.97
CA THR A 33 -3.81 5.57 12.80
C THR A 33 -4.30 5.60 14.26
N GLU A 34 -4.68 4.43 14.78
CA GLU A 34 -4.46 4.14 16.19
C GLU A 34 -2.94 4.11 16.44
N LYS A 35 -2.49 4.53 17.62
CA LYS A 35 -1.09 4.34 18.03
C LYS A 35 -0.73 2.86 17.89
N ILE A 36 0.16 2.56 16.96
CA ILE A 36 0.65 1.19 16.75
C ILE A 36 1.46 0.80 17.97
N GLU A 37 0.97 -0.17 18.75
CA GLU A 37 1.79 -0.88 19.71
C GLU A 37 2.80 -1.73 18.93
N GLU A 38 4.09 -1.57 19.23
CA GLU A 38 5.15 -2.44 18.70
C GLU A 38 4.91 -3.88 19.18
N GLY A 39 4.16 -4.65 18.39
CA GLY A 39 4.02 -6.08 18.60
C GLY A 39 5.35 -6.79 18.39
N LYS A 40 5.76 -7.64 19.34
CA LYS A 40 6.87 -8.57 19.13
C LYS A 40 6.41 -9.69 18.19
N SER A 41 6.71 -9.63 16.89
CA SER A 41 6.50 -10.79 16.01
C SER A 41 7.77 -11.62 15.87
N SER A 42 7.65 -12.94 16.04
CA SER A 42 8.65 -13.91 15.58
C SER A 42 8.63 -14.00 14.05
N LYS A 43 9.77 -14.34 13.44
CA LYS A 43 10.00 -14.53 11.99
C LYS A 43 9.03 -15.49 11.26
N SER A 44 8.05 -16.11 11.91
CA SER A 44 7.32 -17.29 11.42
C SER A 44 5.94 -17.04 10.80
N ASP A 45 5.38 -15.83 10.90
CA ASP A 45 3.93 -15.68 10.67
C ASP A 45 3.56 -15.06 9.31
N THR A 46 4.55 -14.62 8.52
CA THR A 46 4.34 -14.14 7.15
C THR A 46 4.49 -15.29 6.16
N PRO A 47 3.48 -15.61 5.35
CA PRO A 47 3.63 -16.59 4.27
C PRO A 47 4.68 -16.13 3.25
N ASP A 48 5.52 -17.05 2.79
CA ASP A 48 6.59 -16.76 1.81
C ASP A 48 6.05 -16.17 0.49
N SER A 49 4.80 -16.46 0.15
CA SER A 49 4.12 -15.98 -1.05
C SER A 49 3.63 -14.53 -0.98
N VAL A 50 3.57 -13.93 0.22
CA VAL A 50 3.06 -12.56 0.41
C VAL A 50 4.23 -11.58 0.36
N TYR A 51 4.20 -10.67 -0.61
CA TYR A 51 5.15 -9.57 -0.68
C TYR A 51 4.76 -8.48 0.35
N HIS A 52 5.51 -8.43 1.44
CA HIS A 52 5.36 -7.44 2.52
C HIS A 52 6.66 -6.65 2.71
N MET A 53 6.57 -5.36 3.04
CA MET A 53 7.73 -4.47 3.12
C MET A 53 7.60 -3.45 4.25
N LYS A 54 8.72 -3.11 4.88
CA LYS A 54 8.77 -2.14 5.97
C LYS A 54 8.65 -0.71 5.48
N GLN A 55 7.83 0.07 6.17
CA GLN A 55 7.85 1.53 6.11
C GLN A 55 8.83 2.07 7.14
N SER A 56 10.02 2.44 6.68
CA SER A 56 11.00 3.19 7.48
C SER A 56 10.90 4.70 7.28
N ILE A 57 10.28 5.13 6.18
CA ILE A 57 10.24 6.53 5.75
C ILE A 57 8.88 7.13 6.15
N PRO A 58 8.87 8.26 6.89
CA PRO A 58 7.63 9.00 7.16
C PRO A 58 6.93 9.40 5.85
N ASN A 59 5.60 9.25 5.81
CA ASN A 59 4.72 9.59 4.69
C ASN A 59 4.86 8.76 3.40
N ALA A 60 5.74 7.76 3.35
CA ALA A 60 5.85 6.83 2.20
C ALA A 60 4.72 5.79 2.12
N CYS A 61 3.73 5.84 3.01
CA CYS A 61 2.67 4.82 3.14
C CYS A 61 1.85 4.64 1.86
N GLY A 62 1.56 5.72 1.12
CA GLY A 62 0.81 5.64 -0.13
C GLY A 62 1.54 4.80 -1.19
N THR A 63 2.80 5.12 -1.47
CA THR A 63 3.64 4.34 -2.40
C THR A 63 3.86 2.90 -1.93
N ILE A 64 4.05 2.68 -0.62
CA ILE A 64 4.18 1.32 -0.09
C ILE A 64 2.90 0.51 -0.31
N ALA A 65 1.73 1.09 -0.06
CA ALA A 65 0.45 0.42 -0.30
C ALA A 65 0.23 0.10 -1.78
N LEU A 66 0.65 1.00 -2.68
CA LEU A 66 0.63 0.79 -4.13
C LEU A 66 1.57 -0.35 -4.55
N ILE A 67 2.80 -0.37 -4.06
CA ILE A 67 3.77 -1.46 -4.29
C ILE A 67 3.25 -2.78 -3.76
N HIS A 68 2.71 -2.82 -2.54
CA HIS A 68 2.07 -4.02 -1.97
C HIS A 68 0.98 -4.56 -2.86
N GLY A 69 0.14 -3.67 -3.39
CA GLY A 69 -0.93 -4.07 -4.28
C GLY A 69 -0.45 -4.65 -5.60
N VAL A 70 0.54 -4.04 -6.24
CA VAL A 70 1.11 -4.55 -7.50
C VAL A 70 1.88 -5.85 -7.28
N ALA A 71 2.79 -5.87 -6.30
CA ALA A 71 3.71 -7.00 -6.08
C ALA A 71 3.00 -8.31 -5.75
N ASN A 72 1.84 -8.24 -5.09
CA ASN A 72 1.07 -9.43 -4.73
C ASN A 72 0.18 -9.96 -5.87
N ASN A 73 0.04 -9.23 -6.97
CA ASN A 73 -0.81 -9.55 -8.11
C ASN A 73 -0.04 -9.74 -9.43
N LEU A 74 1.29 -9.97 -9.40
CA LEU A 74 2.11 -10.15 -10.61
C LEU A 74 1.77 -11.40 -11.45
N ASP A 75 0.96 -12.31 -10.93
CA ASP A 75 0.41 -13.46 -11.66
C ASP A 75 -0.73 -13.07 -12.61
N THR A 76 -1.36 -11.93 -12.35
CA THR A 76 -2.49 -11.38 -13.13
C THR A 76 -2.15 -10.04 -13.79
N LEU A 77 -1.15 -9.32 -13.25
CA LEU A 77 -0.61 -8.07 -13.78
C LEU A 77 0.61 -8.31 -14.66
N GLN A 78 0.62 -7.70 -15.85
CA GLN A 78 1.81 -7.60 -16.68
C GLN A 78 2.39 -6.18 -16.55
N LEU A 79 3.54 -6.08 -15.89
CA LEU A 79 4.27 -4.82 -15.82
C LEU A 79 5.13 -4.64 -17.06
N GLU A 80 5.07 -3.46 -17.65
CA GLU A 80 6.03 -3.03 -18.66
C GLU A 80 7.44 -2.88 -18.05
N ASP A 81 8.45 -2.86 -18.90
CA ASP A 81 9.81 -2.59 -18.47
C ASP A 81 9.91 -1.16 -17.92
N GLY A 82 10.43 -1.03 -16.70
CA GLY A 82 10.52 0.24 -16.00
C GLY A 82 11.09 0.10 -14.59
N PHE A 83 11.21 1.21 -13.88
CA PHE A 83 11.82 1.25 -12.56
C PHE A 83 11.05 0.42 -11.53
N LEU A 84 9.71 0.37 -11.60
CA LEU A 84 8.88 -0.41 -10.69
C LEU A 84 9.12 -1.91 -10.88
N LYS A 85 9.09 -2.40 -12.13
CA LYS A 85 9.39 -3.79 -12.45
C LYS A 85 10.79 -4.18 -11.98
N LYS A 86 11.79 -3.34 -12.28
CA LYS A 86 13.19 -3.53 -11.83
C LYS A 86 13.27 -3.61 -10.30
N PHE A 87 12.60 -2.70 -9.59
CA PHE A 87 12.57 -2.70 -8.14
C PHE A 87 11.98 -4.00 -7.60
N LEU A 88 10.85 -4.47 -8.14
CA LEU A 88 10.21 -5.72 -7.71
C LEU A 88 11.09 -6.96 -8.01
N ASP A 89 11.74 -6.99 -9.16
CA ASP A 89 12.65 -8.08 -9.54
C ASP A 89 13.87 -8.18 -8.59
N GLU A 90 14.41 -7.04 -8.14
CA GLU A 90 15.54 -6.97 -7.22
C GLU A 90 15.16 -7.26 -5.76
N THR A 91 13.88 -7.12 -5.40
CA THR A 91 13.40 -7.16 -4.01
C THR A 91 12.56 -8.39 -3.66
N LYS A 92 12.16 -9.19 -4.65
CA LYS A 92 11.28 -10.35 -4.45
C LYS A 92 11.81 -11.37 -3.45
N GLU A 93 13.13 -11.61 -3.42
CA GLU A 93 13.77 -12.56 -2.48
C GLU A 93 14.26 -11.90 -1.18
N LEU A 94 14.11 -10.59 -1.03
CA LEU A 94 14.56 -9.86 0.14
C LEU A 94 13.58 -9.98 1.31
N SER A 95 14.09 -9.86 2.53
CA SER A 95 13.26 -9.82 3.73
C SER A 95 12.45 -8.51 3.84
N TYR A 96 11.44 -8.52 4.71
CA TYR A 96 10.63 -7.35 5.06
C TYR A 96 11.45 -6.06 5.31
N ASN A 97 12.56 -6.17 6.06
CA ASN A 97 13.42 -5.03 6.37
C ASN A 97 14.25 -4.61 5.14
N GLU A 98 14.87 -5.57 4.45
CA GLU A 98 15.72 -5.30 3.28
C GLU A 98 14.93 -4.67 2.12
N ARG A 99 13.66 -5.06 1.94
CA ARG A 99 12.74 -4.40 0.98
C ARG A 99 12.52 -2.93 1.31
N GLY A 100 12.35 -2.60 2.59
CA GLY A 100 12.21 -1.22 3.07
C GLY A 100 13.50 -0.42 2.89
N GLU A 101 14.65 -1.00 3.25
CA GLU A 101 15.97 -0.39 3.03
C GLU A 101 16.26 -0.15 1.54
N ARG A 102 15.81 -1.05 0.66
CA ARG A 102 15.96 -0.88 -0.78
C ARG A 102 15.11 0.29 -1.29
N LEU A 103 13.91 0.50 -0.75
CA LEU A 103 13.02 1.61 -1.11
C LEU A 103 13.63 2.97 -0.72
N GLU A 104 14.29 3.06 0.43
CA GLU A 104 15.01 4.27 0.87
C GLU A 104 16.06 4.76 -0.12
N ASN A 105 16.56 3.86 -0.99
CA ASN A 105 17.59 4.12 -1.97
C ASN A 105 17.07 4.02 -3.42
N ALA A 106 15.76 3.94 -3.63
CA ALA A 106 15.15 3.79 -4.96
C ALA A 106 14.81 5.16 -5.58
N GLN A 107 15.83 5.88 -6.06
CA GLN A 107 15.68 7.28 -6.50
C GLN A 107 14.54 7.51 -7.51
N GLU A 108 14.35 6.61 -8.48
CA GLU A 108 13.27 6.76 -9.49
C GLU A 108 11.87 6.67 -8.86
N ILE A 109 11.70 5.84 -7.82
CA ILE A 109 10.44 5.75 -7.06
C ILE A 109 10.28 7.01 -6.19
N ILE A 110 11.36 7.45 -5.54
CA ILE A 110 11.37 8.67 -4.72
C ILE A 110 10.96 9.89 -5.54
N ASP A 111 11.57 10.07 -6.71
CA ASP A 111 11.32 11.22 -7.58
C ASP A 111 9.87 11.20 -8.09
N THR A 112 9.36 10.02 -8.49
CA THR A 112 7.98 9.86 -8.95
C THR A 112 6.97 10.16 -7.83
N HIS A 113 7.25 9.68 -6.62
CA HIS A 113 6.44 9.98 -5.44
C HIS A 113 6.39 11.47 -5.16
N MET A 114 7.55 12.13 -5.15
CA MET A 114 7.64 13.56 -4.88
C MET A 114 6.91 14.40 -5.94
N GLU A 115 7.00 14.02 -7.22
CA GLU A 115 6.21 14.66 -8.29
C GLU A 115 4.71 14.49 -8.03
N SER A 116 4.26 13.26 -7.76
CA SER A 116 2.85 12.93 -7.53
C SER A 116 2.29 13.61 -6.28
N ALA A 117 3.09 13.77 -5.23
CA ALA A 117 2.66 14.39 -3.98
C ALA A 117 2.40 15.91 -4.08
N HIS A 118 2.89 16.55 -5.15
CA HIS A 118 2.58 17.94 -5.48
C HIS A 118 1.39 18.08 -6.45
N GLU A 119 0.77 16.98 -6.83
CA GLU A 119 -0.44 16.94 -7.65
C GLU A 119 -1.69 16.69 -6.82
N GLY A 120 -2.84 16.65 -7.49
CA GLY A 120 -4.14 16.48 -6.86
C GLY A 120 -4.93 17.78 -6.81
N GLN A 121 -5.99 17.76 -6.01
CA GLN A 121 -6.92 18.89 -5.87
C GLN A 121 -6.57 19.79 -4.69
N THR A 122 -5.64 19.35 -3.83
CA THR A 122 -5.18 20.07 -2.65
C THR A 122 -3.71 20.43 -2.74
N GLU A 123 -3.31 21.51 -2.07
CA GLU A 123 -1.89 21.85 -1.96
C GLU A 123 -1.19 20.88 -1.00
N ALA A 124 0.02 20.45 -1.37
CA ALA A 124 0.87 19.65 -0.50
C ALA A 124 1.07 20.34 0.85
N PRO A 125 0.95 19.63 1.98
CA PRO A 125 1.13 20.22 3.30
C PRO A 125 2.58 20.64 3.51
N SER A 126 2.80 21.58 4.43
CA SER A 126 4.14 21.96 4.86
C SER A 126 4.84 20.81 5.60
N GLU A 127 6.18 20.75 5.54
CA GLU A 127 6.97 19.66 6.14
C GLU A 127 6.77 19.52 7.66
N ASP A 128 6.33 20.58 8.35
CA ASP A 128 6.06 20.63 9.79
C ASP A 128 4.63 20.23 10.16
N MET A 129 3.74 20.03 9.19
CA MET A 129 2.37 19.57 9.45
C MET A 129 2.38 18.10 9.88
N GLU A 130 1.80 17.83 11.04
CA GLU A 130 1.64 16.46 11.53
C GLU A 130 0.62 15.70 10.68
N VAL A 131 1.05 14.60 10.06
CA VAL A 131 0.22 13.74 9.22
C VAL A 131 -0.31 12.59 10.08
N TYR A 132 -1.63 12.56 10.28
CA TYR A 132 -2.30 11.51 11.06
C TYR A 132 -2.86 10.36 10.22
N HIS A 133 -2.72 10.49 8.90
CA HIS A 133 -3.33 9.63 7.89
C HIS A 133 -2.35 8.57 7.40
N HIS A 134 -2.88 7.39 7.09
CA HIS A 134 -2.05 6.25 6.72
C HIS A 134 -2.73 5.37 5.67
N PHE A 135 -1.95 4.94 4.69
CA PHE A 135 -2.41 4.01 3.67
C PHE A 135 -2.02 2.57 4.02
N ILE A 136 -2.95 1.66 3.77
CA ILE A 136 -2.76 0.21 3.81
C ILE A 136 -3.32 -0.41 2.52
N ALA A 137 -2.87 -1.61 2.19
CA ALA A 137 -3.40 -2.36 1.04
C ALA A 137 -4.14 -3.62 1.51
N PHE A 138 -5.24 -3.97 0.85
CA PHE A 138 -5.83 -5.29 0.98
C PHE A 138 -5.66 -6.08 -0.31
N VAL A 139 -5.17 -7.31 -0.19
CA VAL A 139 -4.88 -8.18 -1.32
C VAL A 139 -5.47 -9.58 -1.10
N HIS A 140 -5.92 -10.20 -2.19
CA HIS A 140 -6.16 -11.63 -2.22
C HIS A 140 -4.84 -12.34 -2.56
N LYS A 141 -4.37 -13.23 -1.69
CA LYS A 141 -3.23 -14.12 -1.96
C LYS A 141 -3.52 -15.51 -1.43
N ASP A 142 -3.32 -16.52 -2.26
CA ASP A 142 -3.49 -17.94 -1.92
C ASP A 142 -4.83 -18.28 -1.25
N GLY A 143 -5.92 -17.61 -1.65
CA GLY A 143 -7.28 -17.82 -1.11
C GLY A 143 -7.59 -17.05 0.17
N TYR A 144 -6.72 -16.14 0.61
CA TYR A 144 -6.88 -15.35 1.82
C TYR A 144 -6.84 -13.84 1.56
N LEU A 145 -7.57 -13.10 2.40
CA LEU A 145 -7.55 -11.64 2.46
C LEU A 145 -6.44 -11.20 3.40
N TYR A 146 -5.44 -10.49 2.87
CA TYR A 146 -4.36 -9.91 3.66
C TYR A 146 -4.47 -8.40 3.71
N GLU A 147 -4.39 -7.83 4.91
CA GLU A 147 -4.09 -6.42 5.15
C GLU A 147 -2.57 -6.25 5.25
N LEU A 148 -2.03 -5.37 4.41
CA LEU A 148 -0.62 -5.04 4.31
C LEU A 148 -0.41 -3.60 4.78
N ASP A 149 0.21 -3.48 5.95
CA ASP A 149 0.59 -2.21 6.58
C ASP A 149 2.10 -2.23 6.80
N GLY A 150 2.82 -1.34 6.11
CA GLY A 150 4.28 -1.25 6.23
C GLY A 150 4.79 -0.88 7.64
N ARG A 151 3.91 -0.43 8.54
CA ARG A 151 4.24 -0.18 9.95
C ARG A 151 4.08 -1.43 10.84
N LYS A 152 3.46 -2.49 10.34
CA LYS A 152 3.27 -3.78 11.04
C LYS A 152 4.29 -4.81 10.54
N LEU A 153 4.87 -5.57 11.47
CA LEU A 153 5.92 -6.55 11.16
C LEU A 153 5.46 -7.70 10.26
N THR A 154 4.17 -8.04 10.33
CA THR A 154 3.57 -9.16 9.59
C THR A 154 2.27 -8.72 8.93
N PRO A 155 1.92 -9.26 7.75
CA PRO A 155 0.58 -9.15 7.18
C PRO A 155 -0.48 -9.62 8.18
N ILE A 156 -1.67 -9.01 8.14
CA ILE A 156 -2.83 -9.48 8.91
C ILE A 156 -3.72 -10.30 7.98
N ASN A 157 -3.93 -11.57 8.31
CA ASN A 157 -4.88 -12.43 7.61
C ASN A 157 -6.29 -12.22 8.17
N HIS A 158 -7.21 -11.79 7.32
CA HIS A 158 -8.62 -11.50 7.65
C HIS A 158 -9.58 -12.64 7.28
N GLY A 159 -9.05 -13.82 6.96
CA GLY A 159 -9.80 -15.02 6.58
C GLY A 159 -9.77 -15.28 5.07
N SER A 160 -10.55 -16.26 4.66
CA SER A 160 -10.64 -16.66 3.25
C SER A 160 -11.36 -15.61 2.40
N THR A 161 -10.91 -15.44 1.16
CA THR A 161 -11.55 -14.60 0.13
C THR A 161 -11.30 -15.23 -1.25
N THR A 162 -12.02 -14.77 -2.27
CA THR A 162 -11.71 -15.07 -3.67
C THR A 162 -11.45 -13.78 -4.45
N PRO A 163 -10.95 -13.85 -5.69
CA PRO A 163 -10.87 -12.68 -6.56
C PRO A 163 -12.23 -11.97 -6.77
N ASP A 164 -13.33 -12.73 -6.79
CA ASP A 164 -14.68 -12.19 -7.00
C ASP A 164 -15.25 -11.52 -5.75
N THR A 165 -14.91 -12.02 -4.54
CA THR A 165 -15.42 -11.49 -3.27
C THR A 165 -14.48 -10.50 -2.59
N LEU A 166 -13.25 -10.34 -3.09
CA LEU A 166 -12.21 -9.48 -2.50
C LEU A 166 -12.71 -8.09 -2.13
N LEU A 167 -13.47 -7.45 -3.01
CA LEU A 167 -13.98 -6.09 -2.77
C LEU A 167 -14.96 -6.05 -1.59
N ASP A 168 -15.90 -6.99 -1.53
CA ASP A 168 -16.89 -7.06 -0.46
C ASP A 168 -16.25 -7.45 0.88
N ASP A 169 -15.29 -8.39 0.85
CA ASP A 169 -14.57 -8.87 2.03
C ASP A 169 -13.64 -7.79 2.59
N ALA A 170 -12.93 -7.04 1.74
CA ALA A 170 -12.14 -5.89 2.18
C ALA A 170 -13.04 -4.75 2.71
N ALA A 171 -14.16 -4.46 2.04
CA ALA A 171 -15.12 -3.46 2.51
C ALA A 171 -15.71 -3.82 3.89
N ARG A 172 -15.91 -5.10 4.19
CA ARG A 172 -16.29 -5.57 5.53
C ARG A 172 -15.25 -5.17 6.57
N VAL A 173 -13.97 -5.47 6.34
CA VAL A 173 -12.89 -5.11 7.28
C VAL A 173 -12.82 -3.58 7.47
N CYS A 174 -13.05 -2.80 6.42
CA CYS A 174 -13.04 -1.34 6.53
C CYS A 174 -14.21 -0.80 7.34
N LYS A 175 -15.39 -1.41 7.24
CA LYS A 175 -16.51 -1.10 8.13
C LYS A 175 -16.18 -1.42 9.59
N GLU A 176 -15.40 -2.47 9.85
CA GLU A 176 -14.92 -2.76 11.22
C GLU A 176 -13.98 -1.66 11.74
N TYR A 177 -13.09 -1.11 10.91
CA TYR A 177 -12.28 0.06 11.27
C TYR A 177 -13.11 1.32 11.51
N MET A 178 -14.04 1.64 10.61
CA MET A 178 -14.97 2.78 10.77
C MET A 178 -15.83 2.66 12.02
N ALA A 179 -16.23 1.44 12.39
CA ALA A 179 -17.03 1.21 13.60
C ALA A 179 -16.26 1.42 14.91
N ARG A 180 -14.92 1.43 14.90
CA ARG A 180 -14.09 1.71 16.09
C ARG A 180 -14.13 3.18 16.49
N ASP A 181 -14.23 4.07 15.51
CA ASP A 181 -14.42 5.51 15.72
C ASP A 181 -15.60 6.03 14.88
N PRO A 182 -16.84 5.91 15.38
CA PRO A 182 -18.04 6.23 14.61
C PRO A 182 -18.21 7.73 14.32
N ASN A 183 -17.40 8.60 14.94
CA ASN A 183 -17.41 10.04 14.66
C ASN A 183 -16.37 10.44 13.62
N GLU A 184 -15.44 9.53 13.29
CA GLU A 184 -14.44 9.79 12.28
C GLU A 184 -15.05 9.63 10.89
N VAL A 185 -14.84 10.63 10.04
CA VAL A 185 -15.38 10.69 8.68
C VAL A 185 -14.28 10.76 7.63
N ARG A 186 -13.02 10.90 8.06
CA ARG A 186 -11.83 10.99 7.21
C ARG A 186 -11.39 9.57 6.83
N PHE A 187 -12.16 8.95 5.94
CA PHE A 187 -11.81 7.69 5.30
C PHE A 187 -11.94 7.84 3.79
N THR A 188 -11.00 7.27 3.05
CA THR A 188 -11.06 7.14 1.60
C THR A 188 -10.69 5.72 1.20
N VAL A 189 -11.35 5.23 0.16
CA VAL A 189 -11.08 3.92 -0.42
C VAL A 189 -10.90 4.10 -1.91
N VAL A 190 -9.77 3.62 -2.44
CA VAL A 190 -9.50 3.59 -3.88
C VAL A 190 -9.38 2.14 -4.30
N ALA A 191 -10.14 1.75 -5.30
CA ALA A 191 -9.97 0.45 -5.93
C ALA A 191 -9.17 0.63 -7.23
N LEU A 192 -7.98 0.03 -7.31
CA LEU A 192 -7.37 -0.32 -8.59
C LEU A 192 -8.29 -1.36 -9.24
N ALA A 193 -8.67 -1.16 -10.50
CA ALA A 193 -9.53 -2.08 -11.24
C ALA A 193 -9.04 -2.17 -12.69
N SER A 194 -9.46 -3.21 -13.42
CA SER A 194 -9.27 -3.24 -14.88
C SER A 194 -9.95 -2.03 -15.51
N SER A 195 -9.26 -1.32 -16.40
CA SER A 195 -9.92 -0.43 -17.35
C SER A 195 -10.70 -1.26 -18.36
N GLU A 196 -11.96 -0.91 -18.62
CA GLU A 196 -12.76 -1.51 -19.71
C GLU A 196 -12.24 -1.09 -21.10
#